data_AF-A0A6C0KW31-F1
#
_entry.id   AF-A0A6C0KW31-F1
#
_cell.length_a   1.000
_cell.length_b   1.000
_cell.length_c   1.000
_cell.angle_alpha   90.00
_cell.angle_beta   90.00
_cell.angle_gamma   90.00
#
_symmetry.space_group_name_H-M   'P 1'
#
loop_
_entity.id
_entity.type
_entity.pdbx_description
1 polymer ?
#
loop_
_entity_poly.entity_id
_entity_poly.type
_entity_poly.pdbx_seq_one_letter_code
_entity_poly.pdbx_strand_id
1 'polypeptide(L)'
;KKEGFATYRSSPPPSAQASTEAIVKALATTKAVAQTQPAAKTAEKAKVAAAVLEQTKIDTLAYGLYEKDVDIARIRKSKAESDEEITQKLGTIRDLSERLEASEDVKNMALNEVNGLQTNLDKAVQERETSEINFRETKLNLDDQVRRNTELNKVLAQTQKEMAAHTDRCMTTDNELKAAKIGVERYNVEKKVSDNIIVQLKAQLGKVTKSDPVSQKIQVELDRANLQSKAIQTQFSDAKTKLATLEKESKEQKAQLATLQADVKKLQSTKDLAEREMLLAQGRFETERIANTTAQGTITALREKMVARDKITDGITTQYKTIKKQYDVLDKAHKVDKEENKALQVMLKKQSEELALLKSLPKVQAAPTGSGQLPLRK
;
A
#
# COMPACT_ATOMS: atom_id res chain seq x y z
N LYS A 1 -44.42 -29.88 -34.03
CA LYS A 1 -45.73 -30.57 -33.99
C LYS A 1 -46.67 -29.79 -34.90
N LYS A 2 -47.19 -30.47 -35.93
CA LYS A 2 -48.17 -29.96 -36.90
C LYS A 2 -49.53 -29.79 -36.23
N GLU A 3 -50.28 -28.81 -36.72
CA GLU A 3 -51.74 -28.67 -36.86
C GLU A 3 -52.01 -27.17 -36.79
N GLY A 4 -52.46 -26.47 -37.83
CA GLY A 4 -53.44 -26.85 -38.83
C GLY A 4 -54.59 -25.87 -38.69
N PHE A 5 -54.43 -24.62 -39.14
CA PHE A 5 -55.55 -23.70 -39.26
C PHE A 5 -55.49 -22.92 -40.57
N ALA A 6 -56.63 -22.98 -41.24
CA ALA A 6 -56.89 -22.66 -42.62
C ALA A 6 -56.47 -21.24 -43.01
N THR A 7 -55.83 -21.15 -44.17
CA THR A 7 -55.69 -19.92 -44.96
C THR A 7 -57.09 -19.41 -45.34
N TYR A 8 -57.60 -18.41 -44.63
CA TYR A 8 -58.67 -17.56 -45.15
C TYR A 8 -58.07 -16.70 -46.27
N ARG A 9 -58.13 -17.19 -47.51
CA ARG A 9 -58.10 -16.32 -48.68
C ARG A 9 -59.41 -15.53 -48.66
N SER A 10 -59.37 -14.34 -48.09
CA SER A 10 -60.40 -13.33 -48.30
C SER A 10 -60.30 -12.86 -49.75
N SER A 11 -61.16 -13.37 -50.63
CA SER A 11 -61.55 -12.57 -51.79
C SER A 11 -62.12 -11.25 -51.23
N PRO A 12 -61.70 -10.08 -51.71
CA PRO A 12 -62.24 -8.82 -51.22
C PRO A 12 -63.75 -8.78 -51.56
N PRO A 13 -64.64 -8.43 -50.63
CA PRO A 13 -66.01 -8.14 -50.99
C PRO A 13 -66.02 -6.86 -51.84
N PRO A 14 -67.05 -6.65 -52.68
CA PRO A 14 -67.12 -5.50 -53.57
C PRO A 14 -66.99 -4.22 -52.74
N SER A 15 -66.19 -3.27 -53.21
CA SER A 15 -65.99 -1.99 -52.52
C SER A 15 -67.34 -1.35 -52.17
N ALA A 16 -67.41 -0.53 -51.12
CA ALA A 16 -68.64 0.17 -50.72
C ALA A 16 -69.30 0.95 -51.90
N GLN A 17 -68.53 1.29 -52.94
CA GLN A 17 -69.03 1.83 -54.22
C GLN A 17 -69.90 0.85 -55.01
N ALA A 18 -69.58 -0.44 -55.06
CA ALA A 18 -70.38 -1.44 -55.77
C ALA A 18 -71.74 -1.70 -55.08
N SER A 19 -71.81 -1.59 -53.75
CA SER A 19 -73.08 -1.68 -53.02
C SER A 19 -73.93 -0.41 -53.17
N THR A 20 -73.31 0.78 -53.21
CA THR A 20 -74.04 2.03 -53.45
C THR A 20 -74.54 2.16 -54.89
N GLU A 21 -73.77 1.72 -55.90
CA GLU A 21 -74.23 1.65 -57.29
C GLU A 21 -75.38 0.66 -57.47
N ALA A 22 -75.35 -0.49 -56.79
CA ALA A 22 -76.45 -1.44 -56.79
C ALA A 22 -77.73 -0.85 -56.15
N ILE A 23 -77.58 -0.06 -55.09
CA ILE A 23 -78.68 0.64 -54.41
C ILE A 23 -79.28 1.75 -55.28
N VAL A 24 -78.45 2.54 -55.99
CA VAL A 24 -78.94 3.57 -56.93
C VAL A 24 -79.66 2.95 -58.12
N LYS A 25 -79.17 1.81 -58.65
CA LYS A 25 -79.83 1.08 -59.73
C LYS A 25 -81.17 0.48 -59.29
N ALA A 26 -81.27 -0.06 -58.08
CA ALA A 26 -82.52 -0.57 -57.51
C ALA A 26 -83.56 0.55 -57.30
N LEU A 27 -83.13 1.71 -56.76
CA LEU A 27 -83.99 2.88 -56.56
C LEU A 27 -84.48 3.51 -57.88
N ALA A 28 -83.63 3.57 -58.91
CA ALA A 28 -83.99 4.05 -60.24
C ALA A 28 -85.04 3.15 -60.91
N THR A 29 -84.93 1.82 -60.72
CA THR A 29 -85.87 0.85 -61.28
C THR A 29 -87.25 0.92 -60.59
N THR A 30 -87.29 1.25 -59.29
CA THR A 30 -88.57 1.51 -58.58
C THR A 30 -89.23 2.83 -58.97
N LYS A 31 -88.47 3.86 -59.37
CA LYS A 31 -89.01 5.17 -59.74
C LYS A 31 -89.67 5.15 -61.13
N ALA A 32 -89.20 4.30 -62.05
CA ALA A 32 -89.74 4.17 -63.41
C ALA A 32 -91.07 3.38 -63.50
N VAL A 33 -91.45 2.61 -62.46
CA VAL A 33 -92.65 1.75 -62.48
C VAL A 33 -93.83 2.37 -61.71
N ALA A 34 -93.70 3.60 -61.21
CA ALA A 34 -94.74 4.28 -60.42
C ALA A 34 -95.75 5.11 -61.27
N GLN A 35 -95.55 5.23 -62.59
CA GLN A 35 -96.48 5.90 -63.50
C GLN A 35 -97.15 4.86 -64.41
N THR A 36 -98.48 4.75 -64.29
CA THR A 36 -99.43 3.82 -64.94
C THR A 36 -99.77 2.54 -64.14
N GLN A 37 -101.06 2.44 -63.76
CA GLN A 37 -101.80 1.29 -63.17
C GLN A 37 -101.98 1.21 -61.62
N PRO A 38 -103.10 0.60 -61.15
CA PRO A 38 -103.94 1.14 -60.06
C PRO A 38 -103.53 0.75 -58.63
N ALA A 39 -104.08 1.53 -57.68
CA ALA A 39 -103.74 1.69 -56.25
C ALA A 39 -103.65 0.44 -55.34
N ALA A 40 -103.94 -0.77 -55.84
CA ALA A 40 -103.87 -2.00 -55.03
C ALA A 40 -102.50 -2.71 -55.08
N LYS A 41 -101.66 -2.46 -56.10
CA LYS A 41 -100.31 -3.07 -56.24
C LYS A 41 -99.18 -2.21 -55.66
N THR A 42 -99.48 -1.00 -55.20
CA THR A 42 -98.53 -0.05 -54.59
C THR A 42 -98.19 -0.44 -53.15
N ALA A 43 -99.12 -1.05 -52.40
CA ALA A 43 -98.91 -1.49 -51.03
C ALA A 43 -98.00 -2.72 -50.90
N GLU A 44 -98.06 -3.64 -51.87
CA GLU A 44 -97.24 -4.86 -51.89
C GLU A 44 -95.81 -4.58 -52.35
N LYS A 45 -95.61 -3.72 -53.35
CA LYS A 45 -94.27 -3.21 -53.72
C LYS A 45 -93.64 -2.33 -52.64
N ALA A 46 -94.44 -1.54 -51.90
CA ALA A 46 -93.94 -0.80 -50.74
C ALA A 46 -93.53 -1.74 -49.59
N LYS A 47 -94.24 -2.84 -49.37
CA LYS A 47 -93.85 -3.90 -48.42
C LYS A 47 -92.57 -4.61 -48.83
N VAL A 48 -92.40 -4.95 -50.11
CA VAL A 48 -91.17 -5.58 -50.64
C VAL A 48 -89.99 -4.61 -50.60
N ALA A 49 -90.18 -3.34 -50.97
CA ALA A 49 -89.14 -2.32 -50.85
C ALA A 49 -88.77 -2.04 -49.39
N ALA A 50 -89.73 -2.04 -48.46
CA ALA A 50 -89.47 -1.94 -47.03
C ALA A 50 -88.74 -3.17 -46.48
N ALA A 51 -89.09 -4.38 -46.93
CA ALA A 51 -88.41 -5.62 -46.54
C ALA A 51 -86.97 -5.69 -47.09
N VAL A 52 -86.73 -5.23 -48.33
CA VAL A 52 -85.39 -5.13 -48.90
C VAL A 52 -84.57 -4.06 -48.17
N LEU A 53 -85.17 -2.91 -47.84
CA LEU A 53 -84.51 -1.87 -47.04
C LEU A 53 -84.15 -2.38 -45.64
N GLU A 54 -85.04 -3.13 -44.98
CA GLU A 54 -84.78 -3.78 -43.69
C GLU A 54 -83.70 -4.87 -43.80
N GLN A 55 -83.71 -5.68 -44.86
CA GLN A 55 -82.64 -6.67 -45.09
C GLN A 55 -81.29 -6.00 -45.34
N THR A 56 -81.22 -4.92 -46.12
CA THR A 56 -79.98 -4.16 -46.32
C THR A 56 -79.49 -3.52 -45.03
N LYS A 57 -80.41 -3.05 -44.14
CA LYS A 57 -80.03 -2.59 -42.80
C LYS A 57 -79.49 -3.73 -41.94
N ILE A 58 -80.10 -4.91 -41.98
CA ILE A 58 -79.64 -6.11 -41.28
C ILE A 58 -78.25 -6.52 -41.78
N ASP A 59 -78.03 -6.55 -43.09
CA ASP A 59 -76.74 -6.93 -43.70
C ASP A 59 -75.65 -5.88 -43.38
N THR A 60 -76.01 -4.60 -43.38
CA THR A 60 -75.09 -3.52 -42.96
C THR A 60 -74.73 -3.62 -41.47
N LEU A 61 -75.70 -3.94 -40.62
CA LEU A 61 -75.47 -4.17 -39.18
C LEU A 61 -74.66 -5.45 -38.94
N ALA A 62 -74.90 -6.52 -39.70
CA ALA A 62 -74.15 -7.78 -39.62
C ALA A 62 -72.70 -7.60 -40.07
N TYR A 63 -72.47 -6.81 -41.12
CA TYR A 63 -71.13 -6.45 -41.57
C TYR A 63 -70.40 -5.57 -40.54
N GLY A 64 -71.09 -4.59 -39.95
CA GLY A 64 -70.55 -3.78 -38.85
C GLY A 64 -70.23 -4.59 -37.59
N LEU A 65 -71.03 -5.60 -37.26
CA LEU A 65 -70.75 -6.55 -36.18
C LEU A 65 -69.50 -7.40 -36.48
N TYR A 66 -69.35 -7.86 -37.72
CA TYR A 66 -68.19 -8.64 -38.17
C TYR A 66 -66.89 -7.81 -38.11
N GLU A 67 -66.90 -6.56 -38.60
CA GLU A 67 -65.73 -5.66 -38.50
C GLU A 67 -65.34 -5.40 -37.04
N LYS A 68 -66.32 -5.18 -36.16
CA LYS A 68 -66.08 -5.01 -34.71
C LYS A 68 -65.51 -6.26 -34.04
N ASP A 69 -66.01 -7.44 -34.38
CA ASP A 69 -65.47 -8.71 -33.88
C ASP A 69 -64.01 -8.94 -34.36
N VAL A 70 -63.69 -8.56 -35.60
CA VAL A 70 -62.31 -8.61 -36.14
C VAL A 70 -61.39 -7.61 -35.42
N ASP A 71 -61.84 -6.39 -35.17
CA ASP A 71 -61.07 -5.39 -34.42
C ASP A 71 -60.83 -5.80 -32.97
N ILE A 72 -61.84 -6.38 -32.30
CA ILE A 72 -61.70 -6.95 -30.95
C ILE A 72 -60.68 -8.11 -30.96
N ALA A 73 -60.72 -8.99 -31.96
CA ALA A 73 -59.74 -10.07 -32.08
C ALA A 73 -58.31 -9.54 -32.29
N ARG A 74 -58.14 -8.47 -33.10
CA ARG A 74 -56.84 -7.81 -33.30
C ARG A 74 -56.32 -7.16 -32.01
N ILE A 75 -57.17 -6.44 -31.28
CA ILE A 75 -56.82 -5.81 -29.99
C ILE A 75 -56.46 -6.88 -28.95
N ARG A 76 -57.21 -8.00 -28.88
CA ARG A 76 -56.90 -9.12 -27.97
C ARG A 76 -55.54 -9.75 -28.28
N LYS A 77 -55.21 -9.93 -29.55
CA LYS A 77 -53.90 -10.47 -29.97
C LYS A 77 -52.77 -9.52 -29.57
N SER A 78 -52.88 -8.23 -29.90
CA SER A 78 -51.88 -7.22 -29.53
C SER A 78 -51.71 -7.09 -28.01
N LYS A 79 -52.80 -7.21 -27.23
CA LYS A 79 -52.74 -7.26 -25.77
C LYS A 79 -52.00 -8.50 -25.26
N ALA A 80 -52.28 -9.69 -25.81
CA ALA A 80 -51.60 -10.92 -25.39
C ALA A 80 -50.09 -10.88 -25.67
N GLU A 81 -49.69 -10.34 -26.84
CA GLU A 81 -48.28 -10.12 -27.18
C GLU A 81 -47.62 -9.12 -26.22
N SER A 82 -48.31 -8.03 -25.88
CA SER A 82 -47.85 -7.04 -24.89
C SER A 82 -47.75 -7.62 -23.46
N ASP A 83 -48.72 -8.45 -23.03
CA ASP A 83 -48.71 -9.13 -21.74
C ASP A 83 -47.52 -10.10 -21.62
N GLU A 84 -47.19 -10.81 -22.70
CA GLU A 84 -46.04 -11.73 -22.75
C GLU A 84 -44.71 -10.97 -22.71
N GLU A 85 -44.59 -9.86 -23.45
CA GLU A 85 -43.41 -8.99 -23.43
C GLU A 85 -43.20 -8.36 -22.03
N ILE A 86 -44.26 -7.86 -21.39
CA ILE A 86 -44.20 -7.35 -20.01
C ILE A 86 -43.72 -8.44 -19.05
N THR A 87 -44.21 -9.67 -19.19
CA THR A 87 -43.82 -10.79 -18.33
C THR A 87 -42.33 -11.13 -18.47
N GLN A 88 -41.80 -11.14 -19.69
CA GLN A 88 -40.38 -11.36 -19.94
C GLN A 88 -39.51 -10.22 -19.38
N LYS A 89 -39.92 -8.96 -19.57
CA LYS A 89 -39.22 -7.79 -19.02
C LYS A 89 -39.23 -7.78 -17.49
N LEU A 90 -40.34 -8.17 -16.86
CA LEU A 90 -40.42 -8.32 -15.39
C LEU A 90 -39.47 -9.41 -14.87
N GLY A 91 -39.31 -10.52 -15.58
CA GLY A 91 -38.30 -11.53 -15.26
C GLY A 91 -36.89 -10.94 -15.29
N THR A 92 -36.56 -10.21 -16.36
CA THR A 92 -35.25 -9.55 -16.51
C THR A 92 -35.00 -8.49 -15.45
N ILE A 93 -36.02 -7.70 -15.09
CA ILE A 93 -35.94 -6.69 -14.02
C ILE A 93 -35.64 -7.36 -12.68
N ARG A 94 -36.32 -8.48 -12.37
CA ARG A 94 -36.06 -9.25 -11.15
C ARG A 94 -34.61 -9.74 -11.09
N ASP A 95 -34.13 -10.36 -12.17
CA ASP A 95 -32.75 -10.84 -12.25
C ASP A 95 -31.74 -9.70 -12.09
N LEU A 96 -32.00 -8.52 -12.66
CA LEU A 96 -31.15 -7.34 -12.51
C LEU A 96 -31.22 -6.76 -11.09
N SER A 97 -32.38 -6.79 -10.43
CA SER A 97 -32.50 -6.39 -9.02
C SER A 97 -31.65 -7.28 -8.11
N GLU A 98 -31.74 -8.60 -8.26
CA GLU A 98 -30.94 -9.56 -7.47
C GLU A 98 -29.44 -9.34 -7.71
N ARG A 99 -29.04 -9.10 -8.96
CA ARG A 99 -27.64 -8.79 -9.30
C ARG A 99 -27.18 -7.43 -8.75
N LEU A 100 -28.07 -6.44 -8.66
CA LEU A 100 -27.75 -5.13 -8.11
C LEU A 100 -27.52 -5.23 -6.59
N GLU A 101 -28.39 -5.94 -5.88
CA GLU A 101 -28.27 -6.19 -4.44
C GLU A 101 -26.97 -6.95 -4.13
N ALA A 102 -26.71 -8.06 -4.84
CA ALA A 102 -25.45 -8.80 -4.70
C ALA A 102 -24.21 -7.94 -5.01
N SER A 103 -24.30 -7.05 -6.01
CA SER A 103 -23.20 -6.13 -6.33
C SER A 103 -22.99 -5.06 -5.25
N GLU A 104 -24.04 -4.66 -4.54
CA GLU A 104 -23.97 -3.67 -3.46
C GLU A 104 -23.33 -4.27 -2.20
N ASP A 105 -23.69 -5.50 -1.85
CA ASP A 105 -23.05 -6.25 -0.77
C ASP A 105 -21.56 -6.43 -1.02
N VAL A 106 -21.18 -6.87 -2.23
CA VAL A 106 -19.77 -7.04 -2.60
C VAL A 106 -18.99 -5.72 -2.52
N LYS A 107 -19.60 -4.60 -2.93
CA LYS A 107 -18.99 -3.27 -2.80
C LYS A 107 -18.78 -2.89 -1.32
N ASN A 108 -19.76 -3.15 -0.46
CA ASN A 108 -19.68 -2.84 0.96
C ASN A 108 -18.64 -3.71 1.68
N MET A 109 -18.54 -5.00 1.35
CA MET A 109 -17.47 -5.87 1.86
C MET A 109 -16.09 -5.34 1.44
N ALA A 110 -15.91 -5.00 0.16
CA ALA A 110 -14.66 -4.45 -0.34
C ALA A 110 -14.28 -3.16 0.40
N LEU A 111 -15.25 -2.29 0.71
CA LEU A 111 -15.04 -1.06 1.47
C LEU A 111 -14.54 -1.31 2.90
N ASN A 112 -15.09 -2.32 3.59
CA ASN A 112 -14.64 -2.68 4.93
C ASN A 112 -13.20 -3.22 4.93
N GLU A 113 -12.85 -4.04 3.92
CA GLU A 113 -11.47 -4.51 3.73
C GLU A 113 -10.49 -3.36 3.44
N VAL A 114 -10.92 -2.32 2.71
CA VAL A 114 -10.13 -1.09 2.49
C VAL A 114 -9.73 -0.47 3.81
N ASN A 115 -10.72 -0.23 4.68
CA ASN A 115 -10.49 0.46 5.94
C ASN A 115 -9.58 -0.35 6.86
N GLY A 116 -9.72 -1.68 6.86
CA GLY A 116 -8.84 -2.58 7.59
C GLY A 116 -7.38 -2.55 7.08
N LEU A 117 -7.19 -2.63 5.76
CA LEU A 117 -5.84 -2.55 5.16
C LEU A 117 -5.19 -1.17 5.37
N GLN A 118 -5.97 -0.10 5.26
CA GLN A 118 -5.48 1.26 5.52
C GLN A 118 -5.01 1.41 6.97
N THR A 119 -5.82 0.95 7.94
CA THR A 119 -5.47 0.98 9.36
C THR A 119 -4.19 0.18 9.64
N ASN A 120 -4.04 -0.98 9.01
CA ASN A 120 -2.82 -1.79 9.12
C ASN A 120 -1.60 -1.09 8.51
N LEU A 121 -1.76 -0.40 7.38
CA LEU A 121 -0.68 0.37 6.78
C LEU A 121 -0.26 1.53 7.68
N ASP A 122 -1.22 2.30 8.19
CA ASP A 122 -0.95 3.46 9.05
C ASP A 122 -0.20 3.02 10.32
N LYS A 123 -0.63 1.91 10.94
CA LYS A 123 0.07 1.32 12.08
C LYS A 123 1.50 0.88 11.72
N ALA A 124 1.68 0.19 10.60
CA ALA A 124 3.00 -0.26 10.16
C ALA A 124 3.94 0.92 9.86
N VAL A 125 3.41 2.02 9.32
CA VAL A 125 4.16 3.27 9.08
C VAL A 125 4.62 3.89 10.40
N GLN A 126 3.74 4.01 11.40
CA GLN A 126 4.10 4.52 12.72
C GLN A 126 5.16 3.66 13.43
N GLU A 127 5.02 2.33 13.35
CA GLU A 127 6.00 1.38 13.90
C GLU A 127 7.37 1.55 13.21
N ARG A 128 7.38 1.76 11.88
CA ARG A 128 8.62 2.04 11.15
C ARG A 128 9.25 3.37 11.55
N GLU A 129 8.47 4.44 11.68
CA GLU A 129 9.00 5.75 12.10
C GLU A 129 9.69 5.65 13.46
N THR A 130 9.08 4.93 14.41
CA THR A 130 9.66 4.66 15.73
C THR A 130 10.95 3.86 15.61
N SER A 131 10.95 2.76 14.84
CA SER A 131 12.14 1.94 14.60
C SER A 131 13.25 2.73 13.87
N GLU A 132 12.91 3.64 12.96
CA GLU A 132 13.87 4.47 12.25
C GLU A 132 14.55 5.49 13.18
N ILE A 133 13.81 6.08 14.12
CA ILE A 133 14.38 6.95 15.15
C ILE A 133 15.36 6.14 16.01
N ASN A 134 14.94 4.99 16.54
CA ASN A 134 15.79 4.12 17.36
C ASN A 134 17.05 3.66 16.60
N PHE A 135 16.90 3.32 15.31
CA PHE A 135 18.02 2.94 14.45
C PHE A 135 19.03 4.09 14.28
N ARG A 136 18.57 5.33 14.11
CA ARG A 136 19.45 6.50 14.00
C ARG A 136 20.17 6.80 15.33
N GLU A 137 19.46 6.72 16.45
CA GLU A 137 20.04 6.93 17.78
C GLU A 137 21.10 5.87 18.11
N THR A 138 20.80 4.59 17.86
CA THR A 138 21.76 3.50 18.06
C THR A 138 22.98 3.61 17.16
N LYS A 139 22.82 4.09 15.92
CA LYS A 139 23.93 4.40 15.03
C LYS A 139 24.83 5.50 15.58
N LEU A 140 24.26 6.63 16.00
CA LEU A 140 25.02 7.74 16.58
C LEU A 140 25.81 7.29 17.82
N ASN A 141 25.19 6.50 18.70
CA ASN A 141 25.85 5.94 19.86
C ASN A 141 27.02 5.00 19.47
N LEU A 142 26.83 4.16 18.45
CA LEU A 142 27.90 3.30 17.93
C LEU A 142 29.07 4.12 17.38
N ASP A 143 28.79 5.15 16.59
CA ASP A 143 29.81 6.04 16.02
C ASP A 143 30.61 6.75 17.14
N ASP A 144 29.94 7.23 18.18
CA ASP A 144 30.57 7.83 19.36
C ASP A 144 31.47 6.82 20.10
N GLN A 145 31.01 5.58 20.29
CA GLN A 145 31.80 4.52 20.94
C GLN A 145 33.03 4.14 20.11
N VAL A 146 32.92 4.06 18.78
CA VAL A 146 34.05 3.82 17.87
C VAL A 146 35.07 4.96 17.97
N ARG A 147 34.61 6.21 18.01
CA ARG A 147 35.49 7.38 18.16
C ARG A 147 36.23 7.36 19.50
N ARG A 148 35.53 7.08 20.60
CA ARG A 148 36.15 6.96 21.95
C ARG A 148 37.19 5.85 22.00
N ASN A 149 36.89 4.66 21.46
CA ASN A 149 37.85 3.56 21.39
C ASN A 149 39.08 3.90 20.55
N THR A 150 38.88 4.58 19.42
CA THR A 150 39.99 5.02 18.57
C THR A 150 40.92 5.97 19.33
N GLU A 151 40.37 6.93 20.08
CA GLU A 151 41.16 7.88 20.84
C GLU A 151 41.85 7.23 22.05
N LEU A 152 41.16 6.37 22.79
CA LEU A 152 41.76 5.59 23.90
C LEU A 152 42.93 4.74 23.42
N ASN A 153 42.82 4.11 22.25
CA ASN A 153 43.90 3.33 21.65
C ASN A 153 45.12 4.19 21.32
N LYS A 154 44.92 5.41 20.79
CA LYS A 154 46.04 6.34 20.52
C LYS A 154 46.72 6.77 21.81
N VAL A 155 45.95 7.17 22.82
CA VAL A 155 46.50 7.60 24.11
C VAL A 155 47.26 6.47 24.79
N LEU A 156 46.68 5.26 24.84
CA LEU A 156 47.34 4.09 25.42
C LEU A 156 48.66 3.75 24.69
N ALA A 157 48.66 3.77 23.36
CA ALA A 157 49.87 3.50 22.57
C ALA A 157 50.96 4.56 22.84
N GLN A 158 50.58 5.83 22.94
CA GLN A 158 51.50 6.91 23.25
C GLN A 158 52.08 6.78 24.68
N THR A 159 51.24 6.51 25.68
CA THR A 159 51.71 6.31 27.07
C THR A 159 52.60 5.08 27.20
N GLN A 160 52.31 3.99 26.47
CA GLN A 160 53.18 2.81 26.42
C GLN A 160 54.55 3.13 25.81
N LYS A 161 54.59 3.93 24.75
CA LYS A 161 55.84 4.41 24.13
C LYS A 161 56.66 5.28 25.10
N GLU A 162 56.00 6.17 25.83
CA GLU A 162 56.64 7.01 26.86
C GLU A 162 57.19 6.19 28.02
N MET A 163 56.44 5.18 28.48
CA MET A 163 56.87 4.23 29.50
C MET A 163 58.11 3.43 29.05
N ALA A 164 58.15 2.96 27.80
CA ALA A 164 59.32 2.28 27.25
C ALA A 164 60.54 3.21 27.23
N ALA A 165 60.38 4.44 26.73
CA ALA A 165 61.47 5.44 26.71
C ALA A 165 61.95 5.84 28.12
N HIS A 166 61.06 5.86 29.12
CA HIS A 166 61.46 6.07 30.52
C HIS A 166 62.19 4.86 31.11
N THR A 167 61.80 3.65 30.72
CA THR A 167 62.48 2.41 31.13
C THR A 167 63.93 2.42 30.64
N ASP A 168 64.17 2.78 29.38
CA ASP A 168 65.52 2.88 28.80
C ASP A 168 66.37 3.96 29.48
N ARG A 169 65.76 5.11 29.80
CA ARG A 169 66.43 6.18 30.57
C ARG A 169 66.83 5.71 31.96
N CYS A 170 65.92 5.05 32.69
CA CYS A 170 66.22 4.46 34.00
C CYS A 170 67.40 3.48 33.93
N MET A 171 67.45 2.60 32.92
CA MET A 171 68.56 1.67 32.76
C MET A 171 69.89 2.38 32.48
N THR A 172 69.86 3.43 31.66
CA THR A 172 71.04 4.24 31.33
C THR A 172 71.57 4.95 32.58
N THR A 173 70.70 5.66 33.30
CA THR A 173 71.08 6.36 34.53
C THR A 173 71.55 5.38 35.61
N ASP A 174 70.93 4.19 35.75
CA ASP A 174 71.39 3.17 36.69
C ASP A 174 72.79 2.61 36.34
N ASN A 175 73.13 2.50 35.04
CA ASN A 175 74.47 2.12 34.61
C ASN A 175 75.50 3.22 34.88
N GLU A 176 75.16 4.48 34.61
CA GLU A 176 76.01 5.63 34.94
C GLU A 176 76.22 5.76 36.45
N LEU A 177 75.18 5.51 37.25
CA LEU A 177 75.24 5.50 38.70
C LEU A 177 76.20 4.42 39.22
N LYS A 178 76.15 3.21 38.66
CA LYS A 178 77.11 2.13 39.00
C LYS A 178 78.54 2.56 38.67
N ALA A 179 78.77 3.14 37.49
CA ALA A 179 80.09 3.62 37.09
C ALA A 179 80.59 4.76 38.00
N ALA A 180 79.71 5.70 38.37
CA ALA A 180 80.05 6.79 39.29
C ALA A 180 80.41 6.29 40.69
N LYS A 181 79.69 5.28 41.23
CA LYS A 181 80.03 4.65 42.51
C LYS A 181 81.43 4.03 42.49
N ILE A 182 81.74 3.26 41.45
CA ILE A 182 83.07 2.68 41.24
C ILE A 182 84.14 3.78 41.16
N GLY A 183 83.86 4.87 40.45
CA GLY A 183 84.77 6.02 40.34
C GLY A 183 85.06 6.69 41.68
N VAL A 184 84.03 6.93 42.50
CA VAL A 184 84.18 7.50 43.86
C VAL A 184 85.00 6.58 44.76
N GLU A 185 84.73 5.27 44.74
CA GLU A 185 85.49 4.28 45.50
C GLU A 185 86.96 4.23 45.07
N ARG A 186 87.22 4.25 43.75
CA ARG A 186 88.58 4.28 43.20
C ARG A 186 89.36 5.51 43.68
N TYR A 187 88.81 6.71 43.53
CA TYR A 187 89.48 7.93 43.98
C TYR A 187 89.68 7.96 45.51
N ASN A 188 88.77 7.38 46.30
CA ASN A 188 88.95 7.24 47.74
C ASN A 188 90.15 6.34 48.09
N VAL A 189 90.32 5.24 47.37
CA VAL A 189 91.48 4.34 47.52
C VAL A 189 92.77 5.05 47.10
N GLU A 190 92.79 5.69 45.93
CA GLU A 190 93.96 6.43 45.42
C GLU A 190 94.36 7.56 46.37
N LYS A 191 93.40 8.26 46.96
CA LYS A 191 93.64 9.27 47.99
C LYS A 191 94.33 8.68 49.21
N LYS A 192 93.81 7.58 49.77
CA LYS A 192 94.41 6.91 50.93
C LYS A 192 95.84 6.44 50.65
N VAL A 193 96.10 5.92 49.44
CA VAL A 193 97.44 5.51 49.02
C VAL A 193 98.37 6.72 48.95
N SER A 194 97.93 7.82 48.33
CA SER A 194 98.71 9.06 48.23
C SER A 194 99.01 9.67 49.61
N ASP A 195 98.02 9.70 50.50
CA ASP A 195 98.18 10.18 51.88
C ASP A 195 99.20 9.33 52.65
N ASN A 196 99.17 8.00 52.49
CA ASN A 196 100.16 7.10 53.09
C ASN A 196 101.59 7.35 52.55
N ILE A 197 101.74 7.56 51.23
CA ILE A 197 103.03 7.89 50.61
C ILE A 197 103.58 9.20 51.18
N ILE A 198 102.74 10.24 51.28
CA ILE A 198 103.12 11.54 51.86
C ILE A 198 103.60 11.37 53.31
N VAL A 199 102.90 10.58 54.11
CA VAL A 199 103.29 10.29 55.51
C VAL A 199 104.65 9.59 55.56
N GLN A 200 104.88 8.59 54.71
CA GLN A 200 106.16 7.88 54.65
C GLN A 200 107.33 8.77 54.20
N LEU A 201 107.13 9.58 53.15
CA LEU A 201 108.14 10.52 52.65
C LEU A 201 108.50 11.58 53.70
N LYS A 202 107.51 12.13 54.42
CA LYS A 202 107.74 13.02 55.57
C LYS A 202 108.56 12.35 56.67
N ALA A 203 108.24 11.10 57.00
CA ALA A 203 108.97 10.33 58.00
C ALA A 203 110.42 10.02 57.57
N GLN A 204 110.67 9.75 56.29
CA GLN A 204 112.01 9.56 55.74
C GLN A 204 112.82 10.85 55.75
N LEU A 205 112.21 11.97 55.32
CA LEU A 205 112.85 13.29 55.34
C LEU A 205 113.32 13.69 56.75
N GLY A 206 112.56 13.32 57.78
CA GLY A 206 112.94 13.56 59.18
C GLY A 206 114.14 12.74 59.68
N LYS A 207 114.60 11.71 58.94
CA LYS A 207 115.71 10.82 59.32
C LYS A 207 117.05 11.16 58.64
N VAL A 208 117.06 12.11 57.70
CA VAL A 208 118.25 12.51 56.92
C VAL A 208 118.71 13.93 57.31
N THR A 209 120.00 14.21 57.17
CA THR A 209 120.57 15.54 57.42
C THR A 209 120.17 16.52 56.31
N LYS A 210 119.79 17.74 56.67
CA LYS A 210 119.19 18.76 55.79
C LYS A 210 120.04 19.18 54.56
N SER A 211 121.32 18.83 54.55
CA SER A 211 122.31 19.23 53.53
C SER A 211 122.70 18.08 52.59
N ASP A 212 122.09 16.90 52.75
CA ASP A 212 122.38 15.72 51.95
C ASP A 212 121.61 15.77 50.61
N PRO A 213 122.22 15.48 49.44
CA PRO A 213 121.51 15.30 48.18
C PRO A 213 120.33 14.31 48.26
N VAL A 214 120.38 13.33 49.17
CA VAL A 214 119.25 12.42 49.44
C VAL A 214 118.03 13.18 50.01
N SER A 215 118.25 14.16 50.88
CA SER A 215 117.17 14.99 51.45
C SER A 215 116.49 15.83 50.39
N GLN A 216 117.24 16.38 49.41
CA GLN A 216 116.67 17.16 48.32
C GLN A 216 115.79 16.29 47.41
N LYS A 217 116.23 15.06 47.12
CA LYS A 217 115.44 14.12 46.29
C LYS A 217 114.12 13.73 46.97
N ILE A 218 114.15 13.41 48.27
CA ILE A 218 112.93 13.09 49.06
C ILE A 218 111.98 14.29 49.09
N GLN A 219 112.51 15.52 49.19
CA GLN A 219 111.68 16.74 49.17
C GLN A 219 110.94 16.91 47.83
N VAL A 220 111.61 16.69 46.69
CA VAL A 220 110.97 16.75 45.36
C VAL A 220 109.87 15.69 45.21
N GLU A 221 110.13 14.46 45.68
CA GLU A 221 109.12 13.39 45.68
C GLU A 221 107.92 13.72 46.57
N LEU A 222 108.15 14.34 47.74
CA LEU A 222 107.11 14.80 48.64
C LEU A 222 106.24 15.89 48.00
N ASP A 223 106.86 16.88 47.35
CA ASP A 223 106.13 17.96 46.68
C ASP A 223 105.29 17.42 45.51
N ARG A 224 105.83 16.46 44.76
CA ARG A 224 105.09 15.74 43.71
C ARG A 224 103.90 14.95 44.28
N ALA A 225 104.11 14.20 45.37
CA ALA A 225 103.05 13.45 46.02
C ALA A 225 101.94 14.37 46.58
N ASN A 226 102.31 15.51 47.17
CA ASN A 226 101.35 16.52 47.62
C ASN A 226 100.53 17.10 46.46
N LEU A 227 101.16 17.38 45.30
CA LEU A 227 100.46 17.88 44.12
C LEU A 227 99.47 16.84 43.57
N GLN A 228 99.88 15.57 43.54
CA GLN A 228 99.03 14.45 43.15
C GLN A 228 97.86 14.24 44.13
N SER A 229 98.09 14.28 45.44
CA SER A 229 97.02 14.17 46.45
C SER A 229 95.98 15.29 46.29
N LYS A 230 96.41 16.54 46.04
CA LYS A 230 95.49 17.65 45.75
C LYS A 230 94.65 17.39 44.48
N ALA A 231 95.27 16.92 43.40
CA ALA A 231 94.55 16.60 42.16
C ALA A 231 93.52 15.48 42.37
N ILE A 232 93.89 14.41 43.08
CA ILE A 232 92.98 13.30 43.44
C ILE A 232 91.84 13.80 44.33
N GLN A 233 92.11 14.71 45.28
CA GLN A 233 91.09 15.29 46.15
C GLN A 233 90.04 16.08 45.35
N THR A 234 90.45 16.85 44.34
CA THR A 234 89.52 17.54 43.42
C THR A 234 88.67 16.53 42.66
N GLN A 235 89.30 15.52 42.03
CA GLN A 235 88.59 14.48 41.29
C GLN A 235 87.60 13.69 42.17
N PHE A 236 87.98 13.40 43.42
CA PHE A 236 87.11 12.74 44.40
C PHE A 236 85.88 13.60 44.73
N SER A 237 86.07 14.91 44.95
CA SER A 237 84.98 15.86 45.21
C SER A 237 84.02 15.96 44.02
N ASP A 238 84.56 16.06 42.81
CA ASP A 238 83.79 16.15 41.57
C ASP A 238 82.99 14.86 41.33
N ALA A 239 83.63 13.69 41.50
CA ALA A 239 82.98 12.40 41.37
C ALA A 239 81.86 12.21 42.40
N LYS A 240 82.06 12.66 43.65
CA LYS A 240 81.04 12.60 44.70
C LYS A 240 79.84 13.50 44.38
N THR A 241 80.08 14.67 43.82
CA THR A 241 79.02 15.60 43.38
C THR A 241 78.21 14.98 42.23
N LYS A 242 78.89 14.43 41.22
CA LYS A 242 78.24 13.73 40.10
C LYS A 242 77.41 12.53 40.58
N LEU A 243 77.91 11.76 41.53
CA LEU A 243 77.18 10.64 42.12
C LEU A 243 75.88 11.11 42.80
N ALA A 244 75.93 12.18 43.59
CA ALA A 244 74.74 12.71 44.26
C ALA A 244 73.68 13.20 43.26
N THR A 245 74.09 13.83 42.15
CA THR A 245 73.17 14.25 41.07
C THR A 245 72.51 13.04 40.40
N LEU A 246 73.29 12.02 40.02
CA LEU A 246 72.76 10.80 39.41
C LEU A 246 71.83 10.03 40.37
N GLU A 247 72.10 10.03 41.68
CA GLU A 247 71.22 9.42 42.68
C GLU A 247 69.86 10.12 42.76
N LYS A 248 69.84 11.45 42.64
CA LYS A 248 68.60 12.23 42.58
C LYS A 248 67.83 11.93 41.29
N GLU A 249 68.50 11.97 40.14
CA GLU A 249 67.91 11.68 38.84
C GLU A 249 67.33 10.26 38.76
N SER A 250 68.06 9.24 39.25
CA SER A 250 67.57 7.84 39.28
C SER A 250 66.29 7.72 40.11
N LYS A 251 66.19 8.40 41.27
CA LYS A 251 64.98 8.40 42.10
C LYS A 251 63.79 9.07 41.39
N GLU A 252 64.01 10.22 40.77
CA GLU A 252 62.97 10.96 40.04
C GLU A 252 62.46 10.17 38.83
N GLN A 253 63.37 9.57 38.04
CA GLN A 253 63.00 8.75 36.89
C GLN A 253 62.22 7.49 37.29
N LYS A 254 62.61 6.82 38.40
CA LYS A 254 61.89 5.65 38.92
C LYS A 254 60.49 6.00 39.41
N ALA A 255 60.33 7.17 40.05
CA ALA A 255 59.01 7.65 40.45
C ALA A 255 58.11 7.92 39.23
N GLN A 256 58.64 8.57 38.19
CA GLN A 256 57.91 8.81 36.94
C GLN A 256 57.52 7.51 36.23
N LEU A 257 58.43 6.52 36.18
CA LEU A 257 58.16 5.21 35.60
C LEU A 257 57.02 4.48 36.35
N ALA A 258 56.99 4.56 37.68
CA ALA A 258 55.92 3.95 38.47
C ALA A 258 54.56 4.60 38.17
N THR A 259 54.51 5.92 38.01
CA THR A 259 53.29 6.63 37.59
C THR A 259 52.82 6.20 36.20
N LEU A 260 53.72 6.17 35.21
CA LEU A 260 53.39 5.72 33.85
C LEU A 260 52.89 4.27 33.82
N GLN A 261 53.49 3.38 34.61
CA GLN A 261 53.02 2.00 34.74
C GLN A 261 51.61 1.91 35.33
N ALA A 262 51.26 2.77 36.29
CA ALA A 262 49.90 2.86 36.83
C ALA A 262 48.91 3.41 35.80
N ASP A 263 49.30 4.45 35.05
CA ASP A 263 48.47 5.04 34.00
C ASP A 263 48.19 4.06 32.86
N VAL A 264 49.20 3.31 32.39
CA VAL A 264 49.01 2.25 31.38
C VAL A 264 48.02 1.20 31.87
N LYS A 265 48.12 0.74 33.13
CA LYS A 265 47.15 -0.23 33.69
C LYS A 265 45.73 0.33 33.73
N LYS A 266 45.57 1.59 34.15
CA LYS A 266 44.27 2.26 34.20
C LYS A 266 43.67 2.44 32.80
N LEU A 267 44.47 2.93 31.85
CA LEU A 267 44.05 3.11 30.45
C LEU A 267 43.69 1.78 29.80
N GLN A 268 44.43 0.71 30.08
CA GLN A 268 44.12 -0.63 29.60
C GLN A 268 42.75 -1.09 30.11
N SER A 269 42.47 -0.95 31.41
CA SER A 269 41.16 -1.30 31.97
C SER A 269 40.02 -0.46 31.37
N THR A 270 40.24 0.83 31.14
CA THR A 270 39.25 1.72 30.50
C THR A 270 39.00 1.31 29.05
N LYS A 271 40.05 0.94 28.32
CA LYS A 271 39.95 0.40 26.96
C LYS A 271 39.13 -0.88 26.93
N ASP A 272 39.42 -1.84 27.79
CA ASP A 272 38.69 -3.12 27.82
C ASP A 272 37.18 -2.92 28.10
N LEU A 273 36.84 -1.93 28.94
CA LEU A 273 35.44 -1.53 29.17
C LEU A 273 34.82 -0.89 27.92
N ALA A 274 35.50 0.06 27.30
CA ALA A 274 35.03 0.74 26.09
C ALA A 274 34.85 -0.23 24.90
N GLU A 275 35.70 -1.25 24.77
CA GLU A 275 35.54 -2.30 23.76
C GLU A 275 34.29 -3.14 23.99
N ARG A 276 33.97 -3.48 25.25
CA ARG A 276 32.71 -4.17 25.59
C ARG A 276 31.49 -3.32 25.29
N GLU A 277 31.52 -2.04 25.65
CA GLU A 277 30.42 -1.11 25.34
C GLU A 277 30.19 -0.96 23.83
N MET A 278 31.27 -0.91 23.05
CA MET A 278 31.20 -0.88 21.59
C MET A 278 30.58 -2.15 21.02
N LEU A 279 30.96 -3.34 21.51
CA LEU A 279 30.33 -4.60 21.09
C LEU A 279 28.83 -4.63 21.41
N LEU A 280 28.43 -4.14 22.57
CA LEU A 280 27.01 -4.00 22.93
C LEU A 280 26.29 -3.01 22.01
N ALA A 281 26.93 -1.88 21.68
CA ALA A 281 26.37 -0.90 20.74
C ALA A 281 26.22 -1.49 19.33
N GLN A 282 27.19 -2.28 18.85
CA GLN A 282 27.11 -3.00 17.58
C GLN A 282 25.94 -3.99 17.55
N GLY A 283 25.76 -4.78 18.62
CA GLY A 283 24.65 -5.72 18.72
C GLY A 283 23.27 -5.03 18.70
N ARG A 284 23.15 -3.88 19.40
CA ARG A 284 21.93 -3.06 19.38
C ARG A 284 21.66 -2.48 17.99
N PHE A 285 22.68 -1.91 17.35
CA PHE A 285 22.57 -1.38 15.99
C PHE A 285 22.10 -2.44 15.00
N GLU A 286 22.65 -3.66 15.06
CA GLU A 286 22.25 -4.75 14.18
C GLU A 286 20.80 -5.20 14.42
N THR A 287 20.37 -5.24 15.69
CA THR A 287 18.98 -5.56 16.05
C THR A 287 18.00 -4.55 15.46
N GLU A 288 18.29 -3.25 15.62
CA GLU A 288 17.48 -2.18 15.04
C GLU A 288 17.53 -2.16 13.50
N ARG A 289 18.67 -2.51 12.89
CA ARG A 289 18.80 -2.64 11.44
C ARG A 289 17.85 -3.69 10.88
N ILE A 290 17.79 -4.85 11.53
CA ILE A 290 16.90 -5.96 11.13
C ILE A 290 15.44 -5.56 11.34
N ALA A 291 15.10 -4.94 12.47
CA ALA A 291 13.75 -4.46 12.76
C ALA A 291 13.26 -3.46 11.70
N ASN A 292 14.07 -2.44 11.40
CA ASN A 292 13.75 -1.41 10.40
C ASN A 292 13.59 -2.03 8.99
N THR A 293 14.48 -2.95 8.61
CA THR A 293 14.38 -3.67 7.33
C THR A 293 13.09 -4.49 7.23
N THR A 294 12.71 -5.16 8.32
CA THR A 294 11.47 -5.96 8.40
C THR A 294 10.23 -5.08 8.32
N ALA A 295 10.22 -3.94 9.03
CA ALA A 295 9.14 -2.96 8.98
C ALA A 295 8.98 -2.39 7.57
N GLN A 296 10.08 -2.06 6.90
CA GLN A 296 10.08 -1.59 5.52
C GLN A 296 9.55 -2.65 4.54
N GLY A 297 9.95 -3.91 4.69
CA GLY A 297 9.40 -5.02 3.91
C GLY A 297 7.90 -5.18 4.08
N THR A 298 7.41 -5.05 5.32
CA THR A 298 5.98 -5.13 5.65
C THR A 298 5.17 -4.01 5.00
N ILE A 299 5.66 -2.76 5.07
CA ILE A 299 5.03 -1.61 4.41
C ILE A 299 4.96 -1.79 2.89
N THR A 300 6.03 -2.28 2.27
CA THR A 300 6.05 -2.56 0.82
C THR A 300 4.97 -3.58 0.45
N ALA A 301 4.88 -4.69 1.18
CA ALA A 301 3.86 -5.72 0.94
C ALA A 301 2.43 -5.19 1.16
N LEU A 302 2.21 -4.35 2.17
CA LEU A 302 0.90 -3.72 2.41
C LEU A 302 0.52 -2.74 1.30
N ARG A 303 1.48 -1.94 0.80
CA ARG A 303 1.26 -1.03 -0.33
C ARG A 303 0.91 -1.78 -1.62
N GLU A 304 1.58 -2.89 -1.90
CA GLU A 304 1.23 -3.74 -3.05
C GLU A 304 -0.20 -4.28 -2.95
N LYS A 305 -0.59 -4.76 -1.76
CA LYS A 305 -1.97 -5.20 -1.49
C LYS A 305 -2.97 -4.07 -1.69
N MET A 306 -2.65 -2.84 -1.26
CA MET A 306 -3.51 -1.68 -1.49
C MET A 306 -3.70 -1.38 -2.97
N VAL A 307 -2.63 -1.40 -3.76
CA VAL A 307 -2.71 -1.16 -5.22
C VAL A 307 -3.55 -2.23 -5.91
N ALA A 308 -3.34 -3.50 -5.58
CA ALA A 308 -4.13 -4.60 -6.13
C ALA A 308 -5.61 -4.44 -5.78
N ARG A 309 -5.88 -4.02 -4.54
CA ARG A 309 -7.23 -3.78 -4.04
C ARG A 309 -7.90 -2.59 -4.73
N ASP A 310 -7.24 -1.45 -4.89
CA ASP A 310 -7.81 -0.27 -5.57
C ASP A 310 -8.33 -0.63 -6.97
N LYS A 311 -7.56 -1.44 -7.72
CA LYS A 311 -7.99 -1.97 -9.03
C LYS A 311 -9.28 -2.80 -8.96
N ILE A 312 -9.43 -3.63 -7.91
CA ILE A 312 -10.63 -4.44 -7.69
C ILE A 312 -11.82 -3.54 -7.36
N THR A 313 -11.64 -2.56 -6.46
CA THR A 313 -12.68 -1.59 -6.07
C THR A 313 -13.18 -0.79 -7.28
N ASP A 314 -12.29 -0.34 -8.15
CA ASP A 314 -12.62 0.37 -9.38
C ASP A 314 -13.41 -0.53 -10.36
N GLY A 315 -13.00 -1.80 -10.48
CA GLY A 315 -13.69 -2.81 -11.28
C GLY A 315 -15.13 -3.05 -10.80
N ILE A 316 -15.33 -3.30 -9.50
CA ILE A 316 -16.65 -3.50 -8.89
C ILE A 316 -17.52 -2.24 -9.08
N THR A 317 -16.97 -1.06 -8.82
CA THR A 317 -17.71 0.21 -8.98
C THR A 317 -18.18 0.43 -10.41
N THR A 318 -17.36 0.05 -11.40
CA THR A 318 -17.70 0.14 -12.83
C THR A 318 -18.80 -0.84 -13.21
N GLN A 319 -18.74 -2.07 -12.70
CA GLN A 319 -19.76 -3.10 -12.91
C GLN A 319 -21.11 -2.67 -12.30
N TYR A 320 -21.11 -2.22 -11.05
CA TYR A 320 -22.31 -1.70 -10.38
C TYR A 320 -22.98 -0.57 -11.17
N LYS A 321 -22.20 0.42 -11.63
CA LYS A 321 -22.73 1.53 -12.45
C LYS A 321 -23.37 1.03 -13.75
N THR A 322 -22.81 -0.02 -14.36
CA THR A 322 -23.34 -0.62 -15.59
C THR A 322 -24.66 -1.33 -15.33
N ILE A 323 -24.72 -2.20 -14.32
CA ILE A 323 -25.93 -2.94 -13.93
C ILE A 323 -27.05 -1.95 -13.57
N LYS A 324 -26.74 -0.92 -12.78
CA LYS A 324 -27.70 0.11 -12.39
C LYS A 324 -28.30 0.84 -13.59
N LYS A 325 -27.47 1.23 -14.57
CA LYS A 325 -27.97 1.85 -15.81
C LYS A 325 -28.89 0.91 -16.59
N GLN A 326 -28.54 -0.38 -16.70
CA GLN A 326 -29.38 -1.37 -17.38
C GLN A 326 -30.74 -1.52 -16.69
N TYR A 327 -30.72 -1.62 -15.36
CA TYR A 327 -31.92 -1.67 -14.53
C TYR A 327 -32.82 -0.44 -14.74
N ASP A 328 -32.24 0.77 -14.66
CA ASP A 328 -32.99 2.03 -14.80
C ASP A 328 -33.66 2.17 -16.18
N VAL A 329 -33.00 1.69 -17.25
CA VAL A 329 -33.57 1.69 -18.60
C VAL A 329 -34.74 0.71 -18.72
N LEU A 330 -34.58 -0.51 -18.20
CA LEU A 330 -35.61 -1.54 -18.23
C LEU A 330 -36.82 -1.18 -17.37
N ASP A 331 -36.62 -0.62 -16.18
CA ASP A 331 -37.71 -0.16 -15.32
C ASP A 331 -38.54 0.95 -15.99
N LYS A 332 -37.87 1.90 -16.66
CA LYS A 332 -38.56 2.95 -17.45
C LYS A 332 -39.35 2.35 -18.61
N ALA A 333 -38.76 1.44 -19.37
CA ALA A 333 -39.45 0.76 -20.48
C ALA A 333 -40.69 0.02 -20.00
N HIS A 334 -40.57 -0.77 -18.92
CA HIS A 334 -41.70 -1.48 -18.32
C HIS A 334 -42.82 -0.55 -17.85
N LYS A 335 -42.49 0.62 -17.28
CA LYS A 335 -43.50 1.63 -16.89
C LYS A 335 -44.29 2.13 -18.10
N VAL A 336 -43.63 2.34 -19.25
CA VAL A 336 -44.29 2.75 -20.50
C VAL A 336 -45.21 1.63 -21.01
N ASP A 337 -44.69 0.40 -21.13
CA ASP A 337 -45.47 -0.76 -21.61
C ASP A 337 -46.72 -1.00 -20.75
N LYS A 338 -46.61 -0.79 -19.43
CA LYS A 338 -47.72 -0.92 -18.49
C LYS A 338 -48.82 0.11 -18.77
N GLU A 339 -48.48 1.35 -19.11
CA GLU A 339 -49.46 2.37 -19.48
C GLU A 339 -50.09 2.09 -20.85
N GLU A 340 -49.30 1.61 -21.83
CA GLU A 340 -49.80 1.18 -23.14
C GLU A 340 -50.80 0.03 -23.02
N ASN A 341 -50.50 -0.97 -22.17
CA ASN A 341 -51.40 -2.09 -21.92
C ASN A 341 -52.70 -1.66 -21.21
N LYS A 342 -52.63 -0.71 -20.27
CA LYS A 342 -53.84 -0.08 -19.70
C LYS A 342 -54.68 0.59 -20.80
N ALA A 343 -54.05 1.29 -21.74
CA ALA A 343 -54.76 1.90 -22.86
C ALA A 343 -55.43 0.84 -23.77
N LEU A 344 -54.75 -0.28 -24.05
CA LEU A 344 -55.33 -1.43 -24.78
C LEU A 344 -56.52 -2.03 -24.02
N GLN A 345 -56.47 -2.15 -22.70
CA GLN A 345 -57.61 -2.60 -21.89
C GLN A 345 -58.81 -1.66 -21.99
N VAL A 346 -58.58 -0.34 -21.92
CA VAL A 346 -59.64 0.66 -22.06
C VAL A 346 -60.27 0.59 -23.45
N MET A 347 -59.47 0.47 -24.50
CA MET A 347 -59.97 0.30 -25.87
C MET A 347 -60.77 -1.00 -26.04
N LEU A 348 -60.27 -2.12 -25.51
CA LEU A 348 -60.96 -3.40 -25.56
C LEU A 348 -62.32 -3.33 -24.84
N LYS A 349 -62.36 -2.69 -23.66
CA LYS A 349 -63.60 -2.48 -22.90
C LYS A 349 -64.60 -1.66 -23.72
N LYS A 350 -64.17 -0.52 -24.28
CA LYS A 350 -65.01 0.35 -25.12
C LYS A 350 -65.57 -0.37 -26.35
N GLN A 351 -64.72 -1.08 -27.11
CA GLN A 351 -65.17 -1.84 -28.28
C GLN A 351 -66.13 -2.98 -27.91
N SER A 352 -65.92 -3.62 -26.76
CA SER A 352 -66.80 -4.69 -26.27
C SER A 352 -68.17 -4.14 -25.84
N GLU A 353 -68.22 -2.95 -25.22
CA GLU A 353 -69.46 -2.25 -24.88
C GLU A 353 -70.22 -1.80 -26.14
N GLU A 354 -69.54 -1.26 -27.13
CA GLU A 354 -70.13 -0.89 -28.44
C GLU A 354 -70.70 -2.12 -29.18
N LEU A 355 -69.98 -3.24 -29.18
CA LEU A 355 -70.45 -4.51 -29.74
C LEU A 355 -71.69 -5.03 -28.99
N ALA A 356 -71.72 -4.91 -27.66
CA ALA A 356 -72.87 -5.31 -26.86
C ALA A 356 -74.12 -4.47 -27.18
N LEU A 357 -73.94 -3.15 -27.37
CA LEU A 357 -75.02 -2.25 -27.81
C LEU A 357 -75.54 -2.64 -29.21
N LEU A 358 -74.65 -2.90 -30.17
CA LEU A 358 -75.03 -3.37 -31.52
C LEU A 358 -75.77 -4.71 -31.48
N LYS A 359 -75.38 -5.63 -30.58
CA LYS A 359 -76.06 -6.92 -30.38
C LYS A 359 -77.42 -6.78 -29.66
N SER A 360 -77.63 -5.70 -28.91
CA SER A 360 -78.88 -5.40 -28.19
C SER A 360 -79.92 -4.67 -29.03
N LEU A 361 -79.57 -4.20 -30.24
CA LEU A 361 -80.52 -3.64 -31.19
C LEU A 361 -81.61 -4.68 -31.52
N PRO A 362 -82.89 -4.27 -31.60
CA PRO A 362 -83.99 -5.19 -31.79
C PRO A 362 -83.81 -5.97 -33.09
N LYS A 363 -83.77 -7.30 -32.99
CA LYS A 363 -84.03 -8.17 -34.13
C LYS A 363 -85.46 -7.87 -34.58
N VAL A 364 -85.61 -7.19 -35.71
CA VAL A 364 -86.91 -7.12 -36.38
C VAL A 364 -87.31 -8.56 -36.66
N GLN A 365 -88.35 -9.03 -35.96
CA GLN A 365 -88.98 -10.31 -36.26
C GLN A 365 -89.44 -10.23 -37.71
N ALA A 366 -88.70 -10.86 -38.61
CA ALA A 366 -89.22 -11.20 -39.92
C ALA A 366 -90.48 -12.04 -39.67
N ALA A 367 -91.63 -11.51 -40.07
CA ALA A 367 -92.87 -12.27 -40.10
C ALA A 367 -92.62 -13.56 -40.89
N PRO A 368 -93.04 -14.73 -40.39
CA PRO A 368 -92.85 -15.98 -41.11
C PRO A 368 -93.69 -15.94 -42.39
N THR A 369 -93.04 -15.77 -43.54
CA THR A 369 -93.62 -16.19 -44.80
C THR A 369 -93.72 -17.71 -44.77
N GLY A 370 -94.97 -18.19 -44.89
CA GLY A 370 -95.32 -19.59 -44.81
C GLY A 370 -94.47 -20.46 -45.74
N SER A 371 -94.08 -21.60 -45.17
CA SER A 371 -93.48 -22.77 -45.78
C SER A 371 -94.10 -23.16 -47.13
N GLY A 372 -93.28 -23.12 -48.18
CA GLY A 372 -93.46 -23.89 -49.41
C GLY A 372 -92.21 -24.72 -49.65
N GLN A 373 -92.17 -25.90 -49.05
CA GLN A 373 -91.09 -26.87 -49.22
C GLN A 373 -91.35 -27.74 -50.45
N LEU A 374 -90.30 -27.94 -51.25
CA LEU A 374 -89.91 -29.12 -52.08
C LEU A 374 -89.80 -28.89 -53.60
N PRO A 375 -88.91 -29.61 -54.33
CA PRO A 375 -87.89 -30.57 -53.90
C PRO A 375 -86.46 -30.32 -54.45
N LEU A 376 -85.50 -31.05 -53.88
CA LEU A 376 -84.13 -31.26 -54.36
C LEU A 376 -84.08 -32.04 -55.68
N ARG A 377 -83.22 -31.59 -56.61
CA ARG A 377 -82.27 -32.29 -57.53
C ARG A 377 -82.03 -31.36 -58.73
N LYS A 378 -80.81 -31.06 -59.17
CA LYS A 378 -79.53 -31.78 -59.18
C LYS A 378 -78.38 -30.79 -59.06
#